data_AF-A0A0G2I041-F1
#
_entry.id   AF-A0A0G2I041-F1
#
_cell.length_a   1.000
_cell.length_b   1.000
_cell.length_c   1.000
_cell.angle_alpha   90.00
_cell.angle_beta   90.00
_cell.angle_gamma   90.00
#
_symmetry.space_group_name_H-M   'P 1'
#
loop_
_entity.id
_entity.type
_entity.pdbx_description
1 polymer ?
#
loop_
_entity_poly.entity_id
_entity_poly.type
_entity_poly.pdbx_seq_one_letter_code
_entity_poly.pdbx_strand_id
1 'polypeptide(L)'
;MAPAPTPAPFSLGLLCAYRQYKADTETIAAWLKANAIKHGYKFDGQDGTTICTSDFIPMAQQIVANVKQTRFTLHPPVHRAFRRAIVARKKCTTWYEQNTEGQWQSNAKHACTHQFYIDQ
;
A
#
# COMPACT_ATOMS: atom_id res chain seq x y z
N MET A 1 11.38 -4.88 -40.68
CA MET A 1 11.48 -4.91 -39.20
C MET A 1 10.94 -3.58 -38.71
N ALA A 2 9.74 -3.53 -38.13
CA ALA A 2 9.19 -2.28 -37.59
C ALA A 2 9.93 -1.91 -36.30
N PRO A 3 10.20 -0.63 -36.04
CA PRO A 3 10.81 -0.21 -34.77
C PRO A 3 9.87 -0.59 -33.62
N ALA A 4 10.45 -1.10 -32.53
CA ALA A 4 9.71 -1.39 -31.30
C ALA A 4 8.99 -0.11 -30.82
N PRO A 5 7.74 -0.22 -30.33
CA PRO A 5 7.00 0.94 -29.87
C PRO A 5 7.77 1.59 -28.70
N THR A 6 8.10 2.87 -28.86
CA THR A 6 8.73 3.66 -27.81
C THR A 6 7.79 3.72 -26.60
N PRO A 7 8.25 3.39 -25.37
CA PRO A 7 7.39 3.49 -24.20
C PRO A 7 6.93 4.93 -24.02
N ALA A 8 5.63 5.11 -23.75
CA ALA A 8 5.07 6.44 -23.56
C ALA A 8 5.75 7.11 -22.36
N PRO A 9 6.15 8.39 -22.48
CA PRO A 9 6.84 9.09 -21.39
C PRO A 9 6.00 9.12 -20.11
N PHE A 10 6.66 9.06 -18.96
CA PHE A 10 6.04 9.22 -17.66
C PHE A 10 5.27 10.55 -17.63
N SER A 11 3.94 10.49 -17.61
CA SER A 11 3.13 11.70 -17.62
C SER A 11 3.22 12.44 -16.29
N LEU A 12 3.11 13.77 -16.32
CA LEU A 12 3.08 14.59 -15.10
C LEU A 12 1.96 14.14 -14.14
N GLY A 13 0.82 13.69 -14.69
CA GLY A 13 -0.28 13.12 -13.91
C GLY A 13 0.09 11.83 -13.18
N LEU A 14 0.92 10.97 -13.78
CA LEU A 14 1.41 9.75 -13.15
C LEU A 14 2.43 10.03 -12.04
N LEU A 15 3.32 11.01 -12.24
CA LEU A 15 4.25 11.46 -11.20
C LEU A 15 3.51 12.05 -9.98
N CYS A 16 2.48 12.86 -10.23
CA CYS A 16 1.61 13.37 -9.17
C CYS A 16 0.89 12.23 -8.43
N ALA A 17 0.35 11.25 -9.16
CA ALA A 17 -0.29 10.09 -8.57
C ALA A 17 0.68 9.25 -7.71
N TYR A 18 1.92 9.07 -8.16
CA TYR A 18 2.95 8.34 -7.41
C TYR A 18 3.39 9.10 -6.14
N ARG A 19 3.57 10.42 -6.21
CA ARG A 19 3.85 11.24 -5.03
C ARG A 19 2.70 11.17 -4.01
N GLN A 20 1.47 11.27 -4.49
CA GLN A 20 0.28 11.14 -3.64
C GLN A 20 0.18 9.75 -3.01
N TYR A 21 0.47 8.69 -3.77
CA TYR A 21 0.57 7.32 -3.25
C TYR A 21 1.60 7.21 -2.12
N LYS A 22 2.79 7.80 -2.28
CA LYS A 22 3.81 7.79 -1.23
C LYS A 22 3.32 8.47 0.06
N ALA A 23 2.76 9.67 -0.05
CA ALA A 23 2.20 10.38 1.11
C ALA A 23 1.03 9.61 1.78
N ASP A 24 0.19 8.95 0.98
CA ASP A 24 -0.92 8.14 1.50
C ASP A 24 -0.42 6.89 2.24
N THR A 25 0.59 6.20 1.69
CA THR A 25 1.18 5.02 2.34
C THR A 25 1.91 5.37 3.65
N GLU A 26 2.58 6.53 3.72
CA GLU A 26 3.15 7.05 4.97
C GLU A 26 2.05 7.33 6.01
N THR A 27 0.93 7.94 5.59
CA THR A 27 -0.22 8.19 6.47
C THR A 27 -0.81 6.90 7.03
N ILE A 28 -0.98 5.89 6.17
CA ILE A 28 -1.50 4.57 6.56
C ILE A 28 -0.55 3.88 7.52
N ALA A 29 0.75 3.86 7.22
CA ALA A 29 1.76 3.21 8.06
C ALA A 29 1.86 3.88 9.44
N ALA A 30 1.84 5.22 9.49
CA ALA A 30 1.84 5.97 10.74
C ALA A 30 0.61 5.65 11.61
N TRP A 31 -0.58 5.61 11.00
CA TRP A 31 -1.80 5.23 11.70
C TRP A 31 -1.75 3.78 12.20
N LEU A 32 -1.26 2.85 11.38
CA LEU A 32 -1.15 1.44 11.74
C LEU A 32 -0.23 1.25 12.95
N LYS A 33 0.95 1.89 12.92
CA LYS A 33 1.90 1.91 14.03
C LYS A 33 1.30 2.49 15.30
N ALA A 34 0.66 3.66 15.22
CA ALA A 34 0.07 4.30 16.39
C ALA A 34 -1.00 3.40 17.05
N ASN A 35 -1.83 2.73 16.24
CA ASN A 35 -2.81 1.78 16.76
C ASN A 35 -2.16 0.52 17.32
N ALA A 36 -1.18 -0.06 16.64
CA ALA A 36 -0.48 -1.24 17.12
C ALA A 36 0.18 -0.99 18.49
N ILE A 37 0.86 0.15 18.67
CA ILE A 37 1.45 0.55 19.96
C ILE A 37 0.37 0.68 21.04
N LYS A 38 -0.75 1.35 20.72
CA LYS A 38 -1.91 1.46 21.64
C LYS A 38 -2.44 0.09 22.06
N HIS A 39 -2.30 -0.92 21.20
CA HIS A 39 -2.70 -2.31 21.44
C HIS A 39 -1.53 -3.21 21.92
N GLY A 40 -0.44 -2.62 22.40
CA GLY A 40 0.65 -3.34 23.07
C GLY A 40 1.73 -3.91 22.14
N TYR A 41 1.72 -3.56 20.85
CA TYR A 41 2.79 -3.94 19.94
C TYR A 41 4.12 -3.28 20.33
N LYS A 42 5.20 -4.07 20.33
CA LYS A 42 6.56 -3.58 20.55
C LYS A 42 7.34 -3.76 19.25
N PHE A 43 8.07 -2.72 18.84
CA PHE A 43 8.94 -2.78 17.67
C PHE A 43 10.30 -3.30 18.09
N ASP A 44 10.79 -4.32 17.39
CA ASP A 44 12.11 -4.92 17.65
C ASP A 44 13.25 -4.19 16.90
N GLY A 45 12.92 -3.18 16.08
CA GLY A 45 13.89 -2.39 15.32
C GLY A 45 14.62 -1.35 16.17
N GLN A 46 15.94 -1.23 15.95
CA GLN A 46 16.89 -0.43 16.74
C GLN A 46 16.49 1.04 16.97
N ASP A 47 15.66 1.63 16.09
CA ASP A 47 15.38 3.07 16.11
C ASP A 47 13.92 3.39 16.40
N GLY A 48 13.03 2.37 16.47
CA GLY A 48 11.59 2.51 16.70
C GLY A 48 10.85 3.47 15.75
N THR A 49 11.50 3.97 14.69
CA THR A 49 11.03 5.06 13.82
C THR A 49 10.67 4.54 12.43
N THR A 50 11.52 3.70 11.84
CA THR A 50 11.31 3.09 10.52
C THR A 50 10.30 1.93 10.60
N ILE A 51 9.33 1.92 9.68
CA ILE A 51 8.35 0.83 9.55
C ILE A 51 8.69 0.07 8.27
N CYS A 52 8.95 -1.23 8.39
CA CYS A 52 9.15 -2.13 7.27
C CYS A 52 7.80 -2.72 6.83
N THR A 53 7.69 -3.10 5.55
CA THR A 53 6.48 -3.77 5.04
C THR A 53 6.21 -5.10 5.74
N SER A 54 7.25 -5.77 6.24
CA SER A 54 7.16 -6.97 7.09
C SER A 54 6.40 -6.72 8.40
N ASP A 55 6.39 -5.48 8.90
CA ASP A 55 5.78 -5.13 10.19
C ASP A 55 4.26 -4.94 10.07
N PHE A 56 3.74 -4.76 8.86
CA PHE A 56 2.33 -4.45 8.64
C PHE A 56 1.40 -5.56 9.13
N ILE A 57 1.72 -6.82 8.85
CA ILE A 57 0.89 -7.96 9.25
C ILE A 57 0.92 -8.17 10.78
N PRO A 58 2.09 -8.24 11.45
CA PRO A 58 2.14 -8.32 12.91
C PRO A 58 1.42 -7.17 13.61
N MET A 59 1.56 -5.93 13.12
CA MET A 59 0.84 -4.78 13.67
C MET A 59 -0.68 -4.94 13.55
N ALA A 60 -1.17 -5.35 12.38
CA ALA A 60 -2.60 -5.56 12.17
C ALA A 60 -3.15 -6.69 13.05
N GLN A 61 -2.42 -7.80 13.15
CA GLN A 61 -2.77 -8.93 14.03
C GLN A 61 -2.85 -8.49 15.49
N GLN A 62 -1.88 -7.71 15.97
CA GLN A 62 -1.89 -7.20 17.34
C GLN A 62 -3.10 -6.31 17.63
N ILE A 63 -3.47 -5.44 16.69
CA ILE A 63 -4.66 -4.58 16.82
C ILE A 63 -5.91 -5.45 16.95
N VAL A 64 -6.11 -6.40 16.02
CA VAL A 64 -7.29 -7.27 16.00
C VAL A 64 -7.38 -8.12 17.27
N ALA A 65 -6.26 -8.67 17.74
CA ALA A 65 -6.24 -9.49 18.95
C ALA A 65 -6.61 -8.72 20.23
N ASN A 66 -6.41 -7.40 20.26
CA ASN A 66 -6.56 -6.59 21.48
C ASN A 66 -7.66 -5.52 21.37
N VAL A 67 -8.41 -5.49 20.27
CA VAL A 67 -9.56 -4.58 20.16
C VAL A 67 -10.73 -5.16 20.94
N LYS A 68 -11.14 -4.48 22.01
CA LYS A 68 -12.28 -4.91 22.85
C LYS A 68 -13.64 -4.67 22.19
N GLN A 69 -13.68 -3.79 21.18
CA GLN A 69 -14.89 -3.44 20.43
C GLN A 69 -14.91 -4.19 19.11
N THR A 70 -16.03 -4.88 18.85
CA THR A 70 -16.28 -5.61 17.59
C THR A 70 -16.44 -4.71 16.37
N ARG A 71 -16.62 -3.40 16.57
CA ARG A 71 -16.72 -2.41 15.49
C ARG A 71 -15.45 -1.55 15.41
N PHE A 72 -14.71 -1.75 14.32
CA PHE A 72 -13.53 -0.97 13.98
C PHE A 72 -13.91 0.17 13.03
N THR A 73 -14.04 1.39 13.54
CA THR A 73 -14.32 2.56 12.69
C THR A 73 -13.02 3.18 12.24
N LEU A 74 -12.76 3.12 10.94
CA LEU A 74 -11.57 3.73 10.34
C LEU A 74 -11.73 5.25 10.28
N HIS A 75 -10.73 5.99 10.76
CA HIS A 75 -10.77 7.45 10.74
C HIS A 75 -10.87 7.96 9.28
N PRO A 76 -11.81 8.88 8.93
CA PRO A 76 -12.08 9.24 7.54
C PRO A 76 -10.86 9.68 6.70
N PRO A 77 -9.88 10.43 7.23
CA PRO A 77 -8.61 10.70 6.55
C PRO A 77 -7.83 9.45 6.15
N VAL A 78 -7.76 8.44 7.02
CA VAL A 78 -7.04 7.19 6.75
C VAL A 78 -7.80 6.37 5.71
N HIS A 79 -9.13 6.33 5.79
CA HIS A 79 -9.96 5.69 4.78
C HIS A 79 -9.77 6.34 3.40
N ARG A 80 -9.70 7.67 3.33
CA ARG A 80 -9.38 8.39 2.09
C ARG A 80 -7.98 8.04 1.59
N ALA A 81 -6.98 7.98 2.47
CA ALA A 81 -5.62 7.59 2.11
C ALA A 81 -5.58 6.18 1.48
N PHE A 82 -6.26 5.20 2.09
CA PHE A 82 -6.38 3.85 1.52
C PHE A 82 -6.99 3.87 0.11
N ARG A 83 -8.14 4.54 -0.07
CA ARG A 83 -8.79 4.62 -1.40
C ARG A 83 -7.88 5.25 -2.45
N ARG A 84 -7.22 6.37 -2.11
CA ARG A 84 -6.29 7.06 -3.03
C ARG A 84 -5.08 6.21 -3.37
N ALA A 85 -4.46 5.57 -2.37
CA ALA A 85 -3.30 4.70 -2.56
C ALA A 85 -3.64 3.52 -3.48
N ILE A 86 -4.80 2.87 -3.29
CA ILE A 86 -5.25 1.76 -4.15
C ILE A 86 -5.43 2.22 -5.59
N VAL A 87 -6.11 3.36 -5.80
CA VAL A 87 -6.34 3.91 -7.15
C VAL A 87 -5.03 4.28 -7.83
N ALA A 88 -4.13 4.97 -7.11
CA ALA A 88 -2.83 5.37 -7.66
C ALA A 88 -1.98 4.14 -8.01
N ARG A 89 -1.95 3.13 -7.15
CA ARG A 89 -1.24 1.86 -7.41
C ARG A 89 -1.76 1.19 -8.66
N LYS A 90 -3.09 1.07 -8.83
CA LYS A 90 -3.68 0.50 -10.05
C LYS A 90 -3.24 1.24 -11.30
N LYS A 91 -3.27 2.59 -11.28
CA LYS A 91 -2.81 3.42 -12.40
C LYS A 91 -1.32 3.17 -12.74
N CYS A 92 -0.46 3.11 -11.73
CA CYS A 92 0.95 2.82 -11.92
C CYS A 92 1.19 1.41 -12.46
N THR A 93 0.47 0.41 -11.94
CA THR A 93 0.53 -0.98 -12.42
C THR A 93 0.11 -1.08 -13.88
N THR A 94 -1.03 -0.51 -14.26
CA THR A 94 -1.51 -0.50 -15.65
C THR A 94 -0.53 0.20 -16.58
N TRP A 95 0.00 1.36 -16.19
CA TRP A 95 1.01 2.05 -17.01
C TRP A 95 2.27 1.17 -17.15
N TYR A 96 2.74 0.55 -16.07
CA TYR A 96 3.92 -0.31 -16.10
C TYR A 96 3.73 -1.52 -17.03
N GLU A 97 2.58 -2.20 -16.96
CA GLU A 97 2.24 -3.34 -17.82
C GLU A 97 2.16 -2.97 -19.31
N GLN A 98 1.70 -1.76 -19.62
CA GLN A 98 1.56 -1.28 -20.99
C GLN A 98 2.88 -0.77 -21.59
N ASN A 99 3.84 -0.34 -20.77
CA ASN A 99 5.03 0.38 -21.22
C ASN A 99 6.36 -0.33 -20.91
N THR A 100 6.32 -1.42 -20.16
CA THR A 100 7.46 -2.32 -20.00
C THR A 100 6.99 -3.67 -20.52
N GLU A 101 7.68 -4.24 -21.52
CA GLU A 101 7.39 -5.57 -22.07
C GLU A 101 7.67 -6.67 -21.01
N GLY A 102 6.85 -6.69 -19.96
CA GLY A 102 6.71 -7.74 -18.99
C GLY A 102 7.98 -8.16 -18.24
N GLN A 103 8.38 -7.41 -17.22
CA GLN A 103 8.83 -8.10 -15.99
C GLN A 103 7.60 -8.58 -15.20
N TRP A 104 6.83 -9.49 -15.81
CA TRP A 104 5.65 -10.16 -15.25
C TRP A 104 5.89 -10.72 -13.84
N GLN A 105 7.13 -11.15 -13.56
CA GLN A 105 7.53 -11.75 -12.30
C GLN A 105 7.40 -10.83 -11.08
N SER A 106 7.50 -9.50 -11.25
CA SER A 106 7.36 -8.54 -10.13
C SER A 106 5.89 -8.29 -9.78
N ASN A 107 5.01 -8.17 -10.79
CA ASN A 107 3.57 -7.98 -10.56
C ASN A 107 2.86 -9.23 -10.05
N ALA A 108 3.30 -10.44 -10.43
CA ALA A 108 2.72 -11.69 -9.96
C ALA A 108 2.79 -11.83 -8.42
N LYS A 109 3.88 -11.39 -7.78
CA LYS A 109 4.01 -11.35 -6.31
C LYS A 109 3.04 -10.40 -5.63
N HIS A 110 2.55 -9.41 -6.37
CA HIS A 110 1.66 -8.35 -5.91
C HIS A 110 0.17 -8.59 -6.24
N ALA A 111 -0.13 -9.50 -7.17
CA ALA A 111 -1.48 -9.91 -7.54
C ALA A 111 -2.09 -10.87 -6.51
N CYS A 112 -1.27 -11.74 -5.90
CA CYS A 112 -1.68 -12.72 -4.89
C CYS A 112 -2.33 -12.09 -3.63
N THR A 113 -2.17 -10.78 -3.41
CA THR A 113 -2.72 -10.07 -2.23
C THR A 113 -4.11 -9.44 -2.45
N HIS A 114 -4.66 -9.44 -3.68
CA HIS A 114 -5.97 -8.82 -3.96
C HIS A 114 -7.17 -9.75 -3.83
N GLN A 115 -6.97 -11.07 -3.73
CA GLN A 115 -8.07 -12.04 -3.67
C GLN A 115 -8.85 -12.02 -2.34
N PHE A 116 -8.32 -11.39 -1.28
CA PHE A 116 -8.94 -11.38 0.05
C PHE A 116 -9.85 -10.18 0.34
N TYR A 117 -10.02 -9.22 -0.59
CA TYR A 117 -10.79 -7.99 -0.35
C TYR A 117 -12.08 -7.85 -1.19
N ILE A 118 -12.48 -8.89 -1.94
CA ILE A 118 -13.68 -8.82 -2.79
C ILE A 118 -14.86 -9.64 -2.25
N ASP A 119 -14.67 -10.50 -1.23
CA ASP A 119 -15.74 -11.34 -0.67
C ASP A 119 -16.02 -11.08 0.83
N GLN A 120 -16.25 -9.81 1.23
CA GLN A 120 -16.94 -9.47 2.49
C GLN A 120 -17.85 -8.24 2.34
#